data_AF-A0A7G9GXD9-F1
#
_entry.id   AF-A0A7G9GXD9-F1
#
_cell.length_a   1.000
_cell.length_b   1.000
_cell.length_c   1.000
_cell.angle_alpha   90.00
_cell.angle_beta   90.00
_cell.angle_gamma   90.00
#
_symmetry.space_group_name_H-M   'P 1'
#
loop_
_entity.id
_entity.type
_entity.pdbx_description
1 polymer ?
#
loop_
_entity_poly.entity_id
_entity_poly.type
_entity_poly.pdbx_seq_one_letter_code
_entity_poly.pdbx_strand_id
1 'polypeptide(L)'
;MSERLSALGLYLVEQTGKNFNFKVIKSDPIYYNILFSVGSDDYLVSDDIQELNATIELMSHRLAHKDYPPKQVKKYTHRKFEKIHKKKQINFTSKGTRFIIIKL
;
A
#
# COMPACT_ATOMS: atom_id res chain seq x y z
N MET A 1 -11.61 10.52 7.23
CA MET A 1 -11.27 9.39 6.33
C MET A 1 -10.02 9.81 5.58
N SER A 2 -8.98 8.98 5.52
CA SER A 2 -7.72 9.35 4.84
C SER A 2 -7.96 9.61 3.35
N GLU A 3 -7.35 10.66 2.81
CA GLU A 3 -7.39 10.98 1.38
C GLU A 3 -6.77 9.86 0.54
N ARG A 4 -5.69 9.24 1.02
CA ARG A 4 -5.01 8.11 0.36
C ARG A 4 -5.90 6.87 0.29
N LEU A 5 -6.62 6.57 1.38
CA LEU A 5 -7.61 5.47 1.38
C LEU A 5 -8.75 5.74 0.41
N SER A 6 -9.20 7.00 0.35
CA SER A 6 -10.25 7.42 -0.58
C SER A 6 -9.78 7.31 -2.03
N ALA A 7 -8.55 7.74 -2.33
CA ALA A 7 -7.92 7.63 -3.64
C ALA A 7 -7.78 6.17 -4.06
N LEU A 8 -7.33 5.28 -3.16
CA LEU A 8 -7.25 3.84 -3.44
C LEU A 8 -8.61 3.23 -3.75
N GLY A 9 -9.63 3.55 -2.96
CA GLY A 9 -10.97 3.01 -3.20
C GLY A 9 -11.56 3.50 -4.52
N LEU A 10 -11.36 4.77 -4.87
CA LEU A 10 -11.78 5.31 -6.18
C LEU A 10 -11.03 4.66 -7.34
N TYR A 11 -9.71 4.49 -7.21
CA TYR A 11 -8.90 3.74 -8.18
C TYR A 11 -9.44 2.31 -8.38
N LEU A 12 -9.80 1.61 -7.31
CA LEU A 12 -10.36 0.25 -7.40
C LEU A 12 -11.74 0.23 -8.07
N VAL A 13 -12.58 1.23 -7.84
CA VAL A 13 -13.86 1.38 -8.56
C VAL A 13 -13.60 1.55 -10.06
N GLU A 14 -12.66 2.42 -10.46
CA GLU A 14 -12.32 2.62 -11.87
C GLU A 14 -11.77 1.36 -12.55
N GLN A 15 -10.92 0.60 -11.85
CA GLN A 15 -10.34 -0.63 -12.43
C GLN A 15 -11.36 -1.77 -12.53
N THR A 16 -12.32 -1.86 -11.61
CA THR A 16 -13.24 -3.00 -11.54
C THR A 16 -14.62 -2.70 -12.14
N GLY A 17 -14.95 -1.43 -12.38
CA GLY A 17 -16.27 -0.98 -12.82
C GLY A 17 -17.39 -1.25 -11.81
N LYS A 18 -17.05 -1.57 -10.56
CA LYS A 18 -18.00 -1.95 -9.51
C LYS A 18 -17.88 -1.03 -8.31
N ASN A 19 -19.02 -0.81 -7.64
CA ASN A 19 -19.02 -0.12 -6.36
C ASN A 19 -18.14 -0.86 -5.36
N PHE A 20 -17.27 -0.11 -4.69
CA PHE A 20 -16.27 -0.66 -3.78
C PHE A 20 -16.60 -0.28 -2.34
N ASN A 21 -16.62 -1.26 -1.44
CA ASN A 21 -16.85 -1.01 -0.02
C ASN A 21 -15.55 -0.61 0.67
N PHE A 22 -15.36 0.68 0.92
CA PHE A 22 -14.15 1.23 1.56
C PHE A 22 -13.81 0.60 2.93
N LYS A 23 -14.78 -0.01 3.63
CA LYS A 23 -14.53 -0.71 4.92
C LYS A 23 -13.64 -1.95 4.77
N VAL A 24 -13.48 -2.48 3.56
CA VAL A 24 -12.62 -3.65 3.32
C VAL A 24 -11.15 -3.28 3.19
N ILE A 25 -10.82 -2.00 3.02
CA ILE A 25 -9.44 -1.50 3.01
C ILE A 25 -8.95 -1.44 4.45
N LYS A 26 -7.88 -2.19 4.73
CA LYS A 26 -7.23 -2.18 6.04
C LYS A 26 -5.90 -1.46 5.93
N SER A 27 -5.71 -0.40 6.71
CA SER A 27 -4.39 0.21 6.82
C SER A 27 -3.47 -0.71 7.62
N ASP A 28 -2.23 -0.80 7.18
CA ASP A 28 -1.21 -1.54 7.89
C ASP A 28 -0.84 -0.80 9.20
N PRO A 29 -0.72 -1.51 10.34
CA PRO A 29 -0.41 -0.88 11.62
C PRO A 29 1.04 -0.38 11.74
N ILE A 30 1.93 -0.87 10.87
CA ILE A 30 3.34 -0.51 10.85
C ILE A 30 3.59 0.58 9.81
N TYR A 31 3.00 0.41 8.63
CA TYR A 31 3.07 1.34 7.51
C TYR A 31 1.80 2.17 7.44
N TYR A 32 1.51 2.85 8.54
CA TYR A 32 0.26 3.57 8.73
C TYR A 32 0.05 4.59 7.62
N ASN A 33 -1.17 4.58 7.05
CA ASN A 33 -1.59 5.52 6.03
C ASN A 33 -0.76 5.54 4.73
N ILE A 34 0.06 4.51 4.49
CA ILE A 34 0.84 4.35 3.26
C ILE A 34 0.59 2.97 2.66
N LEU A 35 0.61 1.92 3.48
CA LEU A 35 0.28 0.57 3.05
C LEU A 35 -1.15 0.21 3.41
N PHE A 36 -1.87 -0.29 2.41
CA PHE A 36 -3.26 -0.68 2.52
C PHE A 36 -3.46 -2.09 1.98
N SER A 37 -4.13 -2.95 2.74
CA SER A 37 -4.50 -4.29 2.30
C SER A 37 -5.97 -4.33 1.88
N VAL A 38 -6.22 -4.93 0.72
CA VAL A 38 -7.56 -5.20 0.17
C VAL A 38 -7.63 -6.68 -0.19
N GLY A 39 -8.30 -7.47 0.66
CA GLY A 39 -8.35 -8.92 0.49
C GLY A 39 -6.95 -9.54 0.61
N SER A 40 -6.45 -10.14 -0.48
CA SER A 40 -5.11 -10.74 -0.58
C SER A 40 -4.05 -9.79 -1.15
N ASP A 41 -4.49 -8.67 -1.71
CA ASP A 41 -3.65 -7.69 -2.39
C ASP A 41 -3.28 -6.56 -1.43
N ASP A 42 -2.04 -6.08 -1.56
CA ASP A 42 -1.51 -4.99 -0.78
C ASP A 42 -1.14 -3.83 -1.72
N TYR A 43 -1.33 -2.60 -1.27
CA TYR A 43 -1.16 -1.39 -2.08
C TYR A 43 -0.38 -0.34 -1.29
N LEU A 44 0.70 0.17 -1.87
CA LEU A 44 1.33 1.40 -1.41
C LEU A 44 0.65 2.59 -2.09
N VAL A 45 0.26 3.57 -1.30
CA VAL A 45 -0.43 4.77 -1.79
C VAL A 45 0.16 5.99 -1.11
N SER A 46 0.71 6.89 -1.90
CA SER A 46 1.15 8.21 -1.42
C SER A 46 1.05 9.23 -2.54
N ASP A 47 0.85 10.48 -2.16
CA ASP A 47 0.97 11.67 -3.01
C ASP A 47 2.43 12.14 -3.17
N ASP A 48 3.35 11.62 -2.35
CA ASP A 48 4.78 11.91 -2.40
C ASP A 48 5.61 10.67 -2.80
N ILE A 49 6.40 10.82 -3.86
CA ILE A 49 7.30 9.78 -4.33
C ILE A 49 8.46 9.52 -3.37
N GLN A 50 8.91 10.52 -2.62
CA GLN A 50 10.01 10.36 -1.67
C GLN A 50 9.57 9.54 -0.46
N GLU A 51 8.41 9.84 0.14
CA GLU A 51 7.82 9.03 1.20
C GLU A 51 7.61 7.57 0.76
N LEU A 52 7.16 7.37 -0.48
CA LEU A 52 6.94 6.04 -1.03
C LEU A 52 8.25 5.26 -1.21
N ASN A 53 9.29 5.92 -1.74
CA ASN A 53 10.63 5.32 -1.88
C ASN A 53 11.26 5.00 -0.51
N ALA A 54 11.19 5.93 0.45
CA ALA A 54 11.68 5.71 1.82
C ALA A 54 10.97 4.54 2.49
N THR A 55 9.65 4.39 2.26
CA THR A 55 8.88 3.26 2.77
C THR A 55 9.32 1.94 2.13
N ILE A 56 9.56 1.92 0.82
CA ILE A 56 10.07 0.74 0.10
C ILE A 56 11.45 0.35 0.63
N GLU A 57 12.36 1.31 0.79
CA GLU A 57 13.70 1.08 1.30
C GLU A 57 13.65 0.52 2.72
N LEU A 58 12.87 1.14 3.61
CA LEU A 58 12.66 0.67 4.96
C LEU A 58 12.05 -0.74 4.99
N MET A 59 11.07 -1.05 4.14
CA MET A 59 10.51 -2.40 3.98
C MET A 59 11.56 -3.42 3.56
N SER A 60 12.48 -3.04 2.68
CA SER A 60 13.54 -3.92 2.18
C SER A 60 14.61 -4.24 3.22
N HIS A 61 14.85 -3.32 4.16
CA HIS A 61 15.83 -3.50 5.23
C HIS A 61 15.29 -4.21 6.46
N ARG A 62 13.97 -4.23 6.66
CA ARG A 62 13.39 -4.89 7.84
C ARG A 62 13.51 -6.41 7.75
N LEU A 63 14.11 -6.97 8.79
CA LEU A 63 14.18 -8.39 9.03
C LEU A 63 12.92 -8.84 9.73
N ALA A 64 12.15 -9.69 9.06
CA ALA A 64 10.85 -10.16 9.51
C ALA A 64 10.84 -10.67 10.97
N HIS A 65 11.94 -11.27 11.45
CA HIS A 65 12.07 -11.86 12.78
C HIS A 65 12.58 -10.91 13.87
N LYS A 66 13.11 -9.73 13.52
CA LYS A 66 13.60 -8.71 14.48
C LYS A 66 12.70 -7.49 14.56
N ASP A 67 12.19 -7.05 13.42
CA ASP A 67 11.54 -5.73 13.30
C ASP A 67 10.01 -5.79 13.35
N TYR A 68 9.45 -6.99 13.54
CA TYR A 68 8.01 -7.22 13.59
C TYR A 68 7.60 -8.03 14.82
N PRO A 69 6.46 -7.72 15.45
CA PRO A 69 5.90 -8.52 16.52
C PRO A 69 5.71 -9.99 16.11
N PRO A 70 5.90 -10.98 16.99
CA PRO A 70 5.80 -12.42 16.68
C PRO A 70 4.53 -12.84 15.91
N LYS A 71 3.40 -12.20 16.22
CA LYS A 71 2.10 -12.45 15.56
C LYS A 71 2.03 -11.93 14.12
N GLN A 72 2.93 -11.01 13.77
CA GLN A 72 3.00 -10.30 12.50
C GLN A 72 4.14 -10.79 11.60
N VAL A 73 5.19 -11.40 12.18
CA VAL A 73 6.35 -11.96 11.45
C VAL A 73 5.93 -12.75 10.21
N LYS A 74 4.98 -13.69 10.34
CA LYS A 74 4.50 -14.52 9.22
C LYS A 74 3.94 -13.72 8.03
N LYS A 75 3.34 -12.55 8.29
CA LYS A 75 2.78 -11.67 7.25
C LYS A 75 3.88 -10.91 6.51
N TYR A 76 4.96 -10.54 7.20
CA TYR A 76 6.05 -9.73 6.64
C TYR A 76 7.30 -10.53 6.25
N THR A 77 7.33 -11.85 6.50
CA THR A 77 8.35 -12.78 6.00
C THR A 77 8.28 -13.06 4.49
N HIS A 78 7.24 -12.59 3.79
CA HIS A 78 7.03 -13.01 2.40
C HIS A 78 7.87 -12.23 1.38
N ARG A 79 8.40 -12.96 0.38
CA ARG A 79 8.95 -12.52 -0.92
C ARG A 79 8.23 -11.36 -1.64
N LYS A 80 7.01 -11.00 -1.20
CA LYS A 80 6.22 -9.90 -1.74
C LYS A 80 6.99 -8.57 -1.71
N PHE A 81 7.77 -8.34 -0.65
CA PHE A 81 8.53 -7.10 -0.50
C PHE A 81 9.93 -7.12 -1.16
N GLU A 82 10.45 -8.30 -1.51
CA GLU A 82 11.77 -8.39 -2.17
C GLU A 82 11.80 -7.77 -3.58
N LYS A 83 10.63 -7.63 -4.23
CA LYS A 83 10.52 -7.17 -5.63
C LYS A 83 9.68 -5.91 -5.81
N ILE A 84 9.42 -5.14 -4.74
CA ILE A 84 8.58 -3.93 -4.83
C ILE A 84 9.13 -2.95 -5.87
N HIS A 85 10.46 -2.78 -5.92
CA HIS A 85 11.14 -1.90 -6.87
C HIS A 85 10.93 -2.28 -8.35
N LYS A 86 10.48 -3.51 -8.64
CA LYS A 86 10.17 -3.97 -10.01
C LYS A 86 8.70 -3.79 -10.37
N LYS A 87 7.87 -3.34 -9.43
CA LYS A 87 6.43 -3.23 -9.64
C LYS A 87 6.07 -1.90 -10.30
N LYS A 88 5.03 -1.94 -11.14
CA LYS A 88 4.60 -0.78 -11.91
C LYS A 88 3.96 0.25 -10.99
N GLN A 89 4.41 1.50 -11.11
CA GLN A 89 3.78 2.66 -10.48
C GLN A 89 2.61 3.13 -11.33
N ILE A 90 1.47 3.39 -10.69
CA ILE A 90 0.27 3.90 -11.33
C ILE A 90 0.00 5.28 -10.76
N ASN A 91 -0.12 6.26 -11.66
CA ASN A 91 -0.50 7.60 -11.27
C ASN A 91 -2.02 7.71 -11.34
N PHE A 92 -2.64 8.13 -10.25
CA PHE A 92 -4.08 8.27 -10.13
C PHE A 92 -4.41 9.66 -9.57
N THR A 93 -5.25 10.41 -10.27
CA THR A 93 -5.65 11.74 -9.81
C THR A 93 -7.01 11.66 -9.12
N SER A 94 -7.07 12.09 -7.86
CA SER A 94 -8.32 12.17 -7.10
C SER A 94 -8.50 13.57 -6.56
N LYS A 95 -9.64 14.21 -6.85
CA LYS A 95 -10.00 15.55 -6.36
C LYS A 95 -8.92 16.63 -6.61
N GLY A 96 -8.18 16.53 -7.72
CA GLY A 96 -7.11 17.46 -8.07
C GLY A 96 -5.72 17.12 -7.51
N THR A 97 -5.62 16.15 -6.61
CA THR A 97 -4.34 15.65 -6.08
C THR A 97 -3.90 14.40 -6.83
N ARG A 98 -2.63 14.34 -7.22
CA ARG A 98 -2.03 13.17 -7.86
C ARG A 98 -1.48 12.23 -6.80
N PHE A 99 -1.97 11.00 -6.82
CA PHE A 99 -1.49 9.89 -6.00
C PHE A 99 -0.72 8.90 -6.85
N ILE A 100 0.27 8.27 -6.24
CA ILE A 100 1.06 7.17 -6.77
C ILE A 100 0.60 5.91 -6.05
N ILE A 101 0.17 4.92 -6.82
CA ILE A 101 -0.32 3.64 -6.36
C ILE A 101 0.61 2.54 -6.88
N ILE A 102 1.12 1.69 -5.99
CA ILE A 102 1.86 0.48 -6.33
C ILE A 102 1.14 -0.72 -5.75
N LYS A 103 0.74 -1.67 -6.61
CA LYS A 103 0.19 -2.96 -6.18
C LYS A 103 1.33 -3.92 -5.83
N LEU A 104 1.39 -4.43 -4.60
CA LEU A 104 2.38 -5.36 -4.04
C LEU A 104 2.01 -6.85 -4.22
#